data_AF-A0A8I1HVL6-F1
#
_entry.id   AF-A0A8I1HVL6-F1
#
_cell.length_a   1.000
_cell.length_b   1.000
_cell.length_c   1.000
_cell.angle_alpha   90.00
_cell.angle_beta   90.00
_cell.angle_gamma   90.00
#
_symmetry.space_group_name_H-M   'P 1'
#
loop_
_entity.id
_entity.type
_entity.pdbx_description
1 polymer ?
#
loop_
_entity_poly.entity_id
_entity_poly.type
_entity_poly.pdbx_seq_one_letter_code
_entity_poly.pdbx_strand_id
1 'polypeptide(L)' 'MWRAEKQKWWYEVAKGNINTKAVYCRSCRDAEKARRDTAQKIHLGGVEKKHSKGRS' A
#
# COMPACT_ATOMS: atom_id res chain seq x y z
N MET A 1 -14.59 12.61 20.86
CA MET A 1 -13.78 11.80 21.80
C MET A 1 -12.88 10.87 20.99
N TRP A 2 -11.56 10.98 21.13
CA TRP A 2 -10.57 10.22 20.35
C TRP A 2 -10.39 8.83 20.96
N ARG A 3 -10.84 7.76 20.27
CA ARG A 3 -10.82 6.38 20.78
C ARG A 3 -9.39 5.83 20.85
N ALA A 4 -9.09 5.06 21.90
CA ALA A 4 -7.76 4.47 22.13
C ALA A 4 -7.27 3.61 20.94
N GLU A 5 -8.16 2.87 20.30
CA GLU A 5 -7.86 2.07 19.11
C GLU A 5 -7.34 2.93 17.94
N LYS A 6 -7.89 4.15 17.79
CA LYS A 6 -7.43 5.10 16.78
C LYS A 6 -6.09 5.74 17.16
N GLN A 7 -5.75 5.89 18.46
CA GLN A 7 -4.41 6.32 18.89
C GLN A 7 -3.36 5.26 18.55
N LYS A 8 -3.62 3.99 18.92
CA LYS A 8 -2.70 2.88 18.65
C LYS A 8 -2.38 2.77 17.16
N TRP A 9 -3.40 2.81 16.31
CA TRP A 9 -3.19 2.74 14.87
C TRP A 9 -2.34 3.89 14.33
N TRP A 10 -2.55 5.13 14.81
CA TRP A 10 -1.78 6.28 14.35
C TRP A 10 -0.30 6.22 14.74
N TYR A 11 0.01 5.91 15.99
CA TYR A 11 1.38 5.93 16.50
C TYR A 11 2.17 4.66 16.19
N GLU A 12 1.54 3.49 16.18
CA GLU A 12 2.26 2.22 16.06
C GLU A 12 2.23 1.65 14.63
N VAL A 13 1.13 1.85 13.90
CA VAL A 13 0.90 1.19 12.60
C VAL A 13 1.15 2.13 11.44
N ALA A 14 0.50 3.30 11.44
CA ALA A 14 0.58 4.23 10.33
C ALA A 14 1.96 4.89 10.23
N LYS A 15 2.54 5.31 11.39
CA LYS A 15 3.84 6.01 11.52
C LYS A 15 4.07 7.14 10.49
N GLY A 16 3.00 7.67 9.91
CA GLY A 16 3.04 8.70 8.89
C GLY A 16 3.19 10.07 9.51
N ASN A 17 3.68 11.05 8.73
CA ASN A 17 3.67 12.43 9.18
C ASN A 17 2.21 12.93 9.29
N ILE A 18 1.80 13.34 10.49
CA ILE A 18 0.45 13.84 10.77
C ILE A 18 0.10 15.09 9.95
N ASN A 19 1.12 15.84 9.54
CA ASN A 19 0.97 17.05 8.74
C ASN A 19 0.98 16.78 7.23
N THR A 20 0.95 15.51 6.79
CA THR A 20 0.90 15.19 5.36
C THR A 20 -0.41 15.64 4.75
N LYS A 21 -0.30 16.47 3.70
CA LYS A 21 -1.45 16.92 2.91
C LYS A 21 -1.83 15.87 1.87
N ALA A 22 -3.14 15.75 1.60
CA ALA A 22 -3.61 14.89 0.53
C ALA A 22 -3.18 15.44 -0.83
N VAL A 23 -2.35 14.68 -1.56
CA VAL A 23 -1.88 15.04 -2.91
C VAL A 23 -2.95 14.79 -3.98
N TYR A 24 -3.80 13.78 -3.76
CA TYR A 24 -4.85 13.37 -4.69
C TYR A 24 -6.23 13.45 -4.03
N CYS A 25 -7.22 13.87 -4.83
CA CYS A 25 -8.63 13.69 -4.49
C CYS A 25 -8.98 12.20 -4.41
N ARG A 26 -10.19 11.88 -3.95
CA ARG A 26 -10.58 10.49 -3.71
C ARG A 26 -10.51 9.63 -4.97
N SER A 27 -11.09 10.11 -6.08
CA SER A 27 -11.10 9.40 -7.36
C SER A 27 -9.69 9.19 -7.91
N CYS A 28 -8.84 10.21 -7.88
CA CYS A 28 -7.44 10.09 -8.31
C CYS A 28 -6.64 9.12 -7.43
N ARG A 29 -6.89 9.12 -6.11
CA ARG A 29 -6.25 8.17 -5.20
C ARG A 29 -6.65 6.72 -5.49
N ASP A 30 -7.91 6.49 -5.81
CA ASP A 30 -8.42 5.15 -6.12
C ASP A 30 -7.88 4.67 -7.49
N ALA A 31 -7.78 5.55 -8.49
CA ALA A 31 -7.13 5.27 -9.77
C ALA A 31 -5.64 4.92 -9.60
N GLU A 32 -4.92 5.67 -8.77
CA GLU A 32 -3.50 5.42 -8.48
C GLU A 32 -3.30 4.09 -7.73
N LYS A 33 -4.20 3.78 -6.79
CA LYS A 33 -4.19 2.49 -6.10
C LYS A 33 -4.37 1.34 -7.09
N ALA A 34 -5.34 1.42 -8.00
CA ALA A 34 -5.56 0.41 -9.02
C ALA A 34 -4.32 0.21 -9.93
N ARG A 35 -3.64 1.29 -10.29
CA ARG A 35 -2.36 1.24 -11.02
C ARG A 35 -1.29 0.49 -10.24
N ARG A 36 -1.07 0.85 -8.98
CA ARG A 36 -0.08 0.20 -8.10
C ARG A 36 -0.38 -1.29 -7.88
N ASP A 37 -1.64 -1.64 -7.63
CA ASP A 37 -2.06 -3.03 -7.41
C ASP A 37 -1.81 -3.89 -8.66
N THR A 38 -2.03 -3.32 -9.84
CA THR A 38 -1.76 -4.00 -11.12
C THR A 38 -0.27 -4.23 -11.32
N ALA A 39 0.56 -3.20 -11.09
CA ALA A 39 2.01 -3.31 -11.18
C ALA A 39 2.56 -4.34 -10.18
N GLN A 40 2.04 -4.37 -8.95
CA GLN A 40 2.43 -5.32 -7.91
C GLN A 40 2.10 -6.77 -8.32
N LYS A 41 0.90 -7.02 -8.87
CA LYS A 41 0.52 -8.36 -9.37
C LYS A 41 1.46 -8.85 -10.47
N ILE A 42 1.78 -7.98 -11.43
CA ILE A 42 2.70 -8.32 -12.53
C ILE A 42 4.09 -8.65 -11.98
N HIS A 43 4.60 -7.81 -11.07
CA HIS A 43 5.90 -8.04 -10.44
C HIS A 43 5.95 -9.36 -9.68
N LEU A 44 4.98 -9.61 -8.79
CA LEU A 44 4.91 -10.83 -7.99
C LEU A 44 4.77 -12.08 -8.86
N GLY A 45 3.91 -12.04 -9.89
CA GLY A 45 3.79 -13.15 -10.84
C GLY A 45 5.08 -13.39 -11.65
N GLY A 46 5.86 -12.35 -11.93
CA GLY A 46 7.19 -12.50 -12.53
C GLY A 46 8.21 -13.12 -11.58
N VAL A 47 8.20 -12.71 -10.31
CA VAL A 47 9.04 -13.26 -9.24
C VAL A 47 8.75 -14.74 -9.03
N GLU A 48 7.47 -15.12 -8.96
CA GLU A 48 7.04 -16.52 -8.81
C GLU A 48 7.55 -17.41 -9.96
N LYS A 49 7.40 -16.95 -11.21
CA LYS A 49 7.91 -17.67 -12.40
C LYS A 49 9.43 -17.84 -12.37
N LYS A 50 10.18 -16.85 -11.86
CA LYS A 50 11.64 -16.98 -11.69
C LYS A 50 11.98 -18.01 -10.62
N HIS A 51 11.26 -17.99 -9.50
CA HIS A 51 11.47 -18.95 -8.42
C HIS A 51 11.15 -20.39 -8.81
N SER A 52 10.09 -20.62 -9.60
CA SER A 52 9.77 -21.96 -10.08
C SER A 52 10.79 -22.47 -11.11
N LYS A 53 11.29 -21.59 -11.98
CA LYS A 53 12.23 -21.96 -13.05
C LYS A 53 13.68 -22.11 -12.59
N GLY A 54 14.08 -21.44 -11.51
CA GLY A 54 15.42 -21.55 -10.91
C GLY A 54 15.54 -22.60 -9.79
N ARG A 55 14.48 -23.38 -9.53
CA ARG A 55 14.44 -24.47 -8.54
C ARG A 55 14.36 -25.86 -9.21
N SER A 56 14.47 -25.90 -10.54
CA SER A 56 14.71 -27.11 -11.34
C SER A 56 16.18 -27.20 -11.74
#